data_AF-A0A927TJR2-F1
#
_entry.id   AF-A0A927TJR2-F1
#
_cell.length_a   1.000
_cell.length_b   1.000
_cell.length_c   1.000
_cell.angle_alpha   90.00
_cell.angle_beta   90.00
_cell.angle_gamma   90.00
#
_symmetry.space_group_name_H-M   'P 1'
#
loop_
_entity.id
_entity.type
_entity.pdbx_description
1 polymer ?
#
loop_
_entity_poly.entity_id
_entity_poly.type
_entity_poly.pdbx_seq_one_letter_code
_entity_poly.pdbx_strand_id
1 'polypeptide(L)'
;MSKHAKWMEDESVAHIPQEKLEFLGDLVDGGHGKSQKEMMMYMMSVMKKAKAKGLSFTPMEIQTIIAAIKKYSSPEEQAKMEEIMKKAGHHGI
;
A
#
# COMPACT_ATOMS: atom_id res chain seq x y z
N MET A 1 0.44 -5.61 19.29
CA MET A 1 1.53 -6.32 18.60
C MET A 1 1.53 -5.81 17.17
N SER A 2 2.49 -4.97 16.80
CA SER A 2 2.59 -4.50 15.42
C SER A 2 2.96 -5.69 14.55
N LYS A 3 1.98 -6.21 13.79
CA LYS A 3 2.21 -7.29 12.84
C LYS A 3 3.14 -6.73 11.77
N HIS A 4 4.44 -7.04 11.84
CA HIS A 4 5.33 -6.82 10.70
C HIS A 4 4.76 -7.61 9.53
N ALA A 5 4.39 -6.90 8.48
CA ALA A 5 3.78 -7.53 7.33
C ALA A 5 4.88 -8.28 6.57
N LYS A 6 4.67 -9.58 6.31
CA LYS A 6 5.68 -10.48 5.72
C LYS A 6 6.29 -9.97 4.40
N TRP A 7 5.59 -9.11 3.67
CA TRP A 7 6.10 -8.47 2.46
C TRP A 7 7.27 -7.52 2.71
N MET A 8 7.42 -6.98 3.92
CA MET A 8 8.55 -6.13 4.29
C MET A 8 9.86 -6.90 4.42
N GLU A 9 9.76 -8.22 4.60
CA GLU A 9 10.90 -9.13 4.67
C GLU A 9 11.28 -9.67 3.28
N ASP A 10 10.58 -9.26 2.22
CA ASP A 10 10.86 -9.70 0.85
C ASP A 10 12.18 -9.08 0.35
N GLU A 11 13.05 -9.90 -0.24
CA GLU A 11 14.35 -9.45 -0.77
C GLU A 11 14.20 -8.34 -1.82
N SER A 12 13.08 -8.33 -2.56
CA SER A 12 12.82 -7.30 -3.57
C SER A 12 12.66 -5.92 -2.94
N VAL A 13 12.19 -5.80 -1.69
CA VAL A 13 12.03 -4.51 -1.01
C VAL A 13 13.19 -4.17 -0.08
N ALA A 14 14.18 -5.06 0.08
CA ALA A 14 15.31 -4.84 1.00
C ALA A 14 16.16 -3.60 0.67
N HIS A 15 16.12 -3.12 -0.57
CA HIS A 15 16.81 -1.90 -0.99
C HIS A 15 16.03 -0.60 -0.68
N ILE A 16 14.78 -0.72 -0.24
CA ILE A 16 13.91 0.41 0.07
C ILE A 16 14.14 0.82 1.53
N PRO A 17 14.34 2.11 1.83
CA PRO A 17 14.54 2.58 3.20
C PRO A 17 13.48 2.07 4.16
N GLN A 18 13.91 1.59 5.33
CA GLN A 18 13.01 1.01 6.33
C GLN A 18 11.87 1.96 6.72
N GLU A 19 12.14 3.26 6.87
CA GLU A 19 11.09 4.23 7.23
C GLU A 19 9.95 4.27 6.18
N LYS A 20 10.26 4.02 4.90
CA LYS A 20 9.26 3.97 3.82
C LYS A 20 8.43 2.69 3.90
N LEU A 21 9.08 1.57 4.23
CA LEU A 21 8.42 0.28 4.43
C LEU A 21 7.49 0.34 5.63
N GLU A 22 7.98 0.79 6.78
CA GLU A 22 7.19 0.97 8.00
C GLU A 22 6.00 1.90 7.76
N PHE A 23 6.25 3.04 7.10
CA PHE A 23 5.20 3.96 6.72
C PHE A 23 4.11 3.28 5.91
N LEU A 24 4.45 2.44 4.93
CA LEU A 24 3.46 1.70 4.13
C LEU A 24 2.82 0.53 4.88
N GLY A 25 3.51 -0.11 5.82
CA GLY A 25 2.96 -1.16 6.67
C GLY A 25 1.80 -0.71 7.52
N ASP A 26 1.99 0.41 8.21
CA ASP A 26 0.94 1.06 9.00
C ASP A 26 -0.28 1.42 8.13
N LEU A 27 -0.07 1.55 6.81
CA LEU A 27 -1.10 1.94 5.87
C LEU A 27 -1.87 0.78 5.27
N VAL A 28 -1.18 -0.31 4.98
CA VAL A 28 -1.83 -1.54 4.51
C VAL A 28 -2.76 -2.08 5.60
N ASP A 29 -2.33 -2.07 6.87
CA ASP A 29 -3.17 -2.49 8.00
C ASP A 29 -4.41 -1.58 8.17
N GLY A 30 -4.21 -0.26 8.06
CA GLY A 30 -5.30 0.70 8.24
C GLY A 30 -6.24 0.88 7.04
N GLY A 31 -5.94 0.28 5.88
CA GLY A 31 -6.79 0.34 4.67
C GLY A 31 -7.87 -0.76 4.60
N HIS A 32 -7.75 -1.80 5.42
CA HIS A 32 -8.64 -2.96 5.36
C HIS A 32 -10.09 -2.62 5.75
N GLY A 33 -11.04 -3.05 4.91
CA GLY A 33 -12.49 -2.94 5.19
C GLY A 33 -13.13 -1.58 4.91
N LYS A 34 -12.39 -0.61 4.34
CA LYS A 34 -12.89 0.74 4.03
C LYS A 34 -13.68 0.79 2.71
N SER A 35 -14.73 1.62 2.66
CA SER A 35 -15.43 1.96 1.41
C SER A 35 -14.52 2.76 0.47
N GLN A 36 -14.81 2.78 -0.84
CA GLN A 36 -14.01 3.48 -1.85
C GLN A 36 -13.73 4.96 -1.49
N LYS A 37 -14.75 5.67 -0.96
CA LYS A 37 -14.60 7.07 -0.52
C LYS A 37 -13.69 7.18 0.70
N GLU A 38 -13.81 6.26 1.64
CA GLU A 38 -12.96 6.20 2.83
C GLU A 38 -11.52 5.85 2.46
N MET A 39 -11.32 4.97 1.48
CA MET A 39 -10.00 4.62 0.94
C MET A 39 -9.34 5.81 0.25
N MET A 40 -10.09 6.60 -0.55
CA MET A 40 -9.57 7.84 -1.14
C MET A 40 -9.17 8.87 -0.08
N MET A 41 -10.03 9.11 0.93
CA MET A 41 -9.72 10.03 2.02
C MET A 41 -8.52 9.54 2.83
N TYR A 42 -8.44 8.24 3.07
CA TYR A 42 -7.32 7.59 3.73
C TYR A 42 -6.02 7.79 2.93
N MET A 43 -6.03 7.49 1.63
CA MET A 43 -4.89 7.68 0.72
C MET A 43 -4.45 9.15 0.64
N MET A 44 -5.38 10.11 0.68
CA MET A 44 -5.02 11.53 0.76
C MET A 44 -4.32 11.88 2.08
N SER A 45 -4.82 11.38 3.22
CA SER A 45 -4.18 11.56 4.51
C SER A 45 -2.80 10.89 4.58
N VAL A 46 -2.66 9.71 3.98
CA VAL A 46 -1.38 9.03 3.77
C VAL A 46 -0.41 9.93 3.01
N MET A 47 -0.77 10.41 1.82
CA MET A 47 0.14 11.21 1.00
C MET A 47 0.56 12.50 1.70
N LYS A 48 -0.35 13.12 2.47
CA LYS A 48 0.00 14.28 3.32
C LYS A 48 1.01 13.92 4.41
N LYS A 49 0.84 12.78 5.09
CA LYS A 49 1.79 12.30 6.12
C LYS A 49 3.16 11.96 5.53
N ALA A 50 3.19 11.30 4.37
CA ALA A 50 4.44 11.01 3.64
C ALA A 50 5.19 12.31 3.33
N LYS A 51 4.49 13.28 2.72
CA LYS A 51 5.07 14.59 2.38
C LYS A 51 5.58 15.34 3.62
N ALA A 52 4.84 15.31 4.73
CA ALA A 52 5.25 15.95 5.98
C ALA A 52 6.51 15.31 6.60
N LYS A 53 6.73 14.01 6.37
CA LYS A 53 7.95 13.28 6.77
C LYS A 53 9.10 13.44 5.79
N GLY A 54 8.93 14.16 4.67
CA GLY A 54 9.93 14.23 3.60
C GLY A 54 10.03 12.93 2.78
N LEU A 55 9.09 12.00 2.96
CA LEU A 55 9.06 10.74 2.27
C LEU A 55 8.58 10.92 0.84
N SER A 56 9.45 10.60 -0.10
CA SER A 56 9.14 10.53 -1.53
C SER A 56 9.35 9.12 -2.02
N PHE A 57 8.43 8.64 -2.85
CA PHE A 57 8.47 7.31 -3.43
C PHE A 57 8.65 7.44 -4.93
N THR A 58 9.60 6.69 -5.48
CA THR A 58 9.74 6.55 -6.92
C THR A 58 8.67 5.60 -7.47
N PRO A 59 8.28 5.73 -8.75
CA PRO A 59 7.35 4.79 -9.37
C PRO A 59 7.83 3.32 -9.31
N MET A 60 9.15 3.11 -9.32
CA MET A 60 9.76 1.78 -9.19
C MET A 60 9.57 1.23 -7.77
N GLU A 61 9.89 2.01 -6.73
CA GLU A 61 9.66 1.61 -5.33
C GLU A 61 8.19 1.23 -5.09
N ILE A 62 7.26 2.05 -5.60
CA ILE A 62 5.82 1.76 -5.49
C ILE A 62 5.47 0.43 -6.16
N GLN A 63 5.96 0.17 -7.38
CA GLN A 63 5.68 -1.08 -8.09
C GLN A 63 6.25 -2.29 -7.36
N THR A 64 7.49 -2.21 -6.88
CA THR A 64 8.15 -3.28 -6.13
C THR A 64 7.39 -3.60 -4.85
N ILE A 65 6.96 -2.57 -4.11
CA ILE A 65 6.21 -2.75 -2.87
C ILE A 65 4.83 -3.35 -3.14
N ILE A 66 4.12 -2.90 -4.18
CA ILE A 66 2.83 -3.50 -4.57
C ILE A 66 3.00 -4.97 -4.95
N ALA A 67 4.06 -5.31 -5.70
CA ALA A 67 4.35 -6.70 -6.08
C ALA A 67 4.63 -7.57 -4.84
N ALA A 68 5.43 -7.05 -3.88
CA ALA A 68 5.67 -7.71 -2.62
C ALA A 68 4.37 -7.89 -1.81
N ILE A 69 3.59 -6.83 -1.60
CA ILE A 69 2.30 -6.92 -0.88
C ILE A 69 1.42 -8.01 -1.51
N LYS A 70 1.23 -8.00 -2.84
CA LYS A 70 0.44 -9.01 -3.55
C LYS A 70 0.95 -10.44 -3.33
N LYS A 71 2.27 -10.65 -3.35
CA LYS A 71 2.89 -11.95 -3.13
C LYS A 71 2.60 -12.55 -1.75
N TYR A 72 2.45 -11.71 -0.72
CA TYR A 72 2.19 -12.15 0.66
C TYR A 72 0.75 -11.91 1.13
N SER A 73 -0.07 -11.24 0.32
CA SER A 73 -1.51 -11.09 0.54
C SER A 73 -2.23 -12.42 0.34
N SER A 74 -3.23 -12.69 1.18
CA SER A 74 -4.11 -13.85 1.01
C SER A 74 -4.85 -13.77 -0.33
N PRO A 75 -5.25 -14.90 -0.94
CA PRO A 75 -6.00 -14.90 -2.20
C PRO A 75 -7.25 -14.01 -2.17
N GLU A 76 -7.90 -13.94 -1.00
CA GLU A 76 -9.08 -13.12 -0.76
C GLU A 76 -8.77 -11.61 -0.74
N GLU A 77 -7.59 -11.22 -0.25
CA GLU A 77 -7.12 -9.84 -0.24
C GLU A 77 -6.70 -9.39 -1.65
N GLN A 78 -6.03 -10.27 -2.40
CA GLN A 78 -5.65 -10.03 -3.79
C GLN A 78 -6.90 -9.78 -4.66
N ALA A 79 -7.92 -10.64 -4.53
CA ALA A 79 -9.18 -10.49 -5.25
C ALA A 79 -9.90 -9.18 -4.91
N LYS A 80 -9.90 -8.76 -3.64
CA LYS A 80 -10.46 -7.47 -3.22
C LYS A 80 -9.69 -6.28 -3.81
N MET A 81 -8.35 -6.31 -3.77
CA MET A 81 -7.53 -5.24 -4.34
C MET A 81 -7.71 -5.13 -5.87
N GLU A 82 -7.77 -6.25 -6.57
CA GLU A 82 -8.06 -6.28 -8.01
C GLU A 82 -9.46 -5.75 -8.31
N GLU A 83 -10.46 -6.11 -7.51
CA GLU A 83 -11.82 -5.58 -7.67
C GLU A 83 -11.87 -4.06 -7.46
N ILE A 84 -11.19 -3.55 -6.44
CA ILE A 84 -11.08 -2.11 -6.16
C ILE A 84 -10.38 -1.39 -7.32
N MET A 85 -9.25 -1.92 -7.82
CA MET A 85 -8.53 -1.34 -8.96
C MET A 85 -9.37 -1.36 -10.25
N LYS A 86 -10.08 -2.47 -10.51
CA LYS A 86 -10.96 -2.61 -11.69
C LYS A 86 -12.16 -1.65 -11.63
N LYS A 87 -12.72 -1.42 -10.45
CA LYS A 87 -13.82 -0.46 -10.22
C LYS A 87 -13.32 0.99 -10.25
N ALA A 88 -12.12 1.26 -9.75
CA ALA A 88 -11.49 2.58 -9.84
C ALA A 88 -11.11 2.94 -11.29
N GLY A 89 -10.67 1.97 -12.10
CA GLY A 89 -10.38 2.16 -13.53
C GLY A 89 -11.61 2.36 -14.42
N HIS A 90 -12.82 2.08 -13.94
CA HIS A 90 -14.09 2.31 -14.65
C HIS A 90 -14.74 3.68 -14.37
N HIS A 91 -14.05 4.59 -13.67
CA HIS A 91 -14.56 5.95 -13.37
C HIS A 91 -13.68 7.10 -13.90
N GLY A 92 -12.95 6.88 -14.99
CA GLY A 92 -12.55 7.96 -15.92
C GLY A 92 -12.88 7.47 -17.32
N ILE A 93 -13.73 8.11 -18.11
CA ILE A 93 -13.85 9.54 -18.44
C ILE A 93 -15.33 9.92 -18.56
#